data_AF-A0A951CTR1-F1
#
_entry.id   AF-A0A951CTR1-F1
#
_cell.length_a   1.000
_cell.length_b   1.000
_cell.length_c   1.000
_cell.angle_alpha   90.00
_cell.angle_beta   90.00
_cell.angle_gamma   90.00
#
_symmetry.space_group_name_H-M   'P 1'
#
loop_
_entity.id
_entity.type
_entity.pdbx_description
1 polymer ?
#
loop_
_entity_poly.entity_id
_entity_poly.type
_entity_poly.pdbx_seq_one_letter_code
_entity_poly.pdbx_strand_id
1 'polypeptide(L)'
;MDESTTPVPEQSQSPLVRYARSVLIYGVLLIAFGVFLPWRKGLDFFDPALLSAYACLGIVFAGPAAAQAFDRRPESMKEAVARIALASGFGEAIAIAMLACGLLTVRLTLPYLLFGPDLALLSGSVLLGLTTSFALSALAAWIALQYSSGAARLALRIVLLVLVVAFFLQSRLLPQVAVTGAIIAAIAAAVFLFLIRASLRRA
;
A
#
# COMPACT_ATOMS: atom_id res chain seq x y z
N MET A 1 -21.56 45.35 18.91
CA MET A 1 -21.85 43.94 19.20
C MET A 1 -20.81 43.15 18.44
N ASP A 2 -19.66 42.97 19.07
CA ASP A 2 -18.49 42.31 18.51
C ASP A 2 -18.59 40.81 18.76
N GLU A 3 -18.82 40.06 17.69
CA GLU A 3 -18.81 38.61 17.69
C GLU A 3 -17.35 38.15 17.48
N SER A 4 -16.56 38.22 18.54
CA SER A 4 -15.20 37.67 18.58
C SER A 4 -15.29 36.14 18.60
N THR A 5 -15.31 35.57 17.39
CA THR A 5 -15.09 34.15 17.15
C THR A 5 -13.62 33.85 17.48
N THR A 6 -13.38 33.50 18.74
CA THR A 6 -12.09 32.97 19.18
C THR A 6 -11.81 31.66 18.42
N PRO A 7 -10.66 31.52 17.74
CA PRO A 7 -10.28 30.25 17.14
C PRO A 7 -10.08 29.23 18.26
N VAL A 8 -10.89 28.16 18.25
CA VAL A 8 -10.65 26.99 19.09
C VAL A 8 -9.29 26.42 18.68
N PRO A 9 -8.31 26.30 19.60
CA PRO A 9 -7.05 25.65 19.29
C PRO A 9 -7.28 24.14 19.17
N GLU A 10 -7.73 23.72 18.00
CA GLU A 10 -7.82 22.32 17.63
C GLU A 10 -6.39 21.77 17.46
N GLN A 11 -6.10 20.66 18.15
CA GLN A 11 -5.05 19.69 17.80
C GLN A 11 -3.60 19.97 18.25
N SER A 12 -3.40 20.12 19.56
CA SER A 12 -2.12 19.70 20.19
C SER A 12 -2.21 18.23 20.65
N GLN A 13 -2.43 17.29 19.73
CA GLN A 13 -2.19 15.88 20.06
C GLN A 13 -0.68 15.68 20.11
N SER A 14 -0.16 15.30 21.28
CA SER A 14 1.26 15.05 21.48
C SER A 14 1.77 14.02 20.47
N PRO A 15 2.96 14.22 19.89
CA PRO A 15 3.50 13.34 18.85
C PRO A 15 3.53 11.87 19.31
N LEU A 16 3.77 11.63 20.60
CA LEU A 16 3.76 10.30 21.22
C LEU A 16 2.43 9.56 21.05
N VAL A 17 1.29 10.24 21.21
CA VAL A 17 -0.04 9.62 21.04
C VAL A 17 -0.27 9.20 19.59
N ARG A 18 0.20 10.01 18.62
CA ARG A 18 0.13 9.67 17.19
C ARG A 18 1.02 8.48 16.85
N TYR A 19 2.24 8.43 17.35
CA TYR A 19 3.14 7.29 17.15
C TYR A 19 2.59 6.01 17.78
N ALA A 20 2.15 6.06 19.04
CA ALA A 20 1.58 4.90 19.73
C ALA A 20 0.36 4.35 18.99
N ARG A 21 -0.53 5.22 18.51
CA ARG A 21 -1.69 4.82 17.71
C ARG A 21 -1.28 4.12 16.42
N SER A 22 -0.32 4.66 15.67
CA SER A 22 0.16 4.03 14.43
C SER A 22 0.82 2.67 14.69
N VAL A 23 1.68 2.57 15.71
CA VAL A 23 2.31 1.32 16.11
C VAL A 23 1.26 0.28 16.51
N LEU A 24 0.24 0.68 17.27
CA LEU A 24 -0.85 -0.20 17.67
C LEU A 24 -1.66 -0.67 16.46
N ILE A 25 -1.99 0.21 15.51
CA ILE A 25 -2.71 -0.16 14.29
C ILE A 25 -1.91 -1.17 13.47
N TYR A 26 -0.63 -0.90 13.19
CA TYR A 26 0.22 -1.81 12.44
C TYR A 26 0.45 -3.13 13.18
N GLY A 27 0.61 -3.08 14.51
CA GLY A 27 0.72 -4.27 15.35
C GLY A 27 -0.54 -5.14 15.29
N VAL A 28 -1.73 -4.54 15.41
CA VAL A 28 -3.01 -5.24 15.29
C VAL A 28 -3.17 -5.85 13.89
N LEU A 29 -2.82 -5.12 12.84
CA LEU A 29 -2.87 -5.65 11.47
C LEU A 29 -1.90 -6.83 11.30
N LEU A 30 -0.67 -6.71 11.83
CA LEU A 30 0.32 -7.78 11.77
C LEU A 30 -0.14 -9.02 12.53
N ILE A 31 -0.78 -8.88 13.70
CA ILE A 31 -1.33 -10.00 14.44
C ILE A 31 -2.52 -10.62 13.69
N ALA A 32 -3.47 -9.80 13.24
CA ALA A 32 -4.69 -10.27 12.59
C ALA A 32 -4.41 -10.97 11.25
N PHE A 33 -3.62 -10.32 10.38
CA PHE A 33 -3.33 -10.83 9.04
C PHE A 33 -2.05 -11.66 9.00
N GLY A 34 -1.05 -11.39 9.83
CA GLY A 34 0.21 -12.14 9.84
C GLY A 34 0.19 -13.38 10.73
N VAL A 35 -0.72 -13.50 11.70
CA VAL A 35 -0.74 -14.66 12.63
C VAL A 35 -2.11 -15.32 12.66
N PHE A 36 -3.15 -14.59 13.04
CA PHE A 36 -4.47 -15.15 13.31
C PHE A 36 -5.13 -15.75 12.07
N LEU A 37 -5.15 -15.03 10.94
CA LEU A 37 -5.75 -15.52 9.70
C LEU A 37 -5.01 -16.75 9.12
N PRO A 38 -3.67 -16.76 9.03
CA PRO A 38 -2.89 -17.94 8.65
C PRO A 38 -3.14 -19.14 9.58
N TRP A 39 -3.19 -18.90 10.89
CA TRP A 39 -3.47 -19.96 11.87
C TRP A 39 -4.87 -20.57 11.68
N ARG A 40 -5.89 -19.74 11.44
CA ARG A 40 -7.25 -20.22 11.17
C ARG A 40 -7.38 -20.96 9.83
N LYS A 41 -6.61 -20.57 8.84
CA LYS A 41 -6.65 -21.15 7.48
C LYS A 41 -5.81 -22.41 7.34
N GLY A 42 -4.72 -22.55 8.08
CA GLY A 42 -3.84 -23.71 7.98
C GLY A 42 -3.29 -23.89 6.57
N LEU A 43 -3.57 -25.03 5.94
CA LEU A 43 -3.07 -25.36 4.59
C LEU A 43 -3.67 -24.47 3.49
N ASP A 44 -4.91 -24.01 3.66
CA ASP A 44 -5.55 -23.08 2.71
C ASP A 44 -4.80 -21.75 2.62
N PHE A 45 -3.89 -21.45 3.55
CA PHE A 45 -3.05 -20.25 3.47
C PHE A 45 -2.08 -20.31 2.28
N PHE A 46 -1.70 -21.51 1.84
CA PHE A 46 -0.86 -21.70 0.65
C PHE A 46 -1.63 -21.61 -0.66
N ASP A 47 -2.93 -21.30 -0.61
CA ASP A 47 -3.71 -20.99 -1.82
C ASP A 47 -3.00 -19.85 -2.59
N PRO A 48 -2.62 -20.07 -3.86
CA PRO A 48 -1.98 -19.05 -4.69
C PRO A 48 -2.76 -17.74 -4.71
N ALA A 49 -4.10 -17.77 -4.68
CA ALA A 49 -4.91 -16.56 -4.65
C ALA A 49 -4.67 -15.73 -3.39
N LEU A 50 -4.53 -16.40 -2.25
CA LEU A 50 -4.33 -15.76 -0.95
C LEU A 50 -2.90 -15.23 -0.84
N LEU A 51 -1.90 -15.99 -1.28
CA LEU A 51 -0.52 -15.53 -1.36
C LEU A 51 -0.35 -14.33 -2.29
N SER A 52 -1.01 -14.33 -3.45
CA SER A 52 -1.04 -13.18 -4.36
C SER A 52 -1.68 -11.96 -3.72
N ALA A 53 -2.76 -12.12 -2.97
CA ALA A 53 -3.40 -11.02 -2.25
C ALA A 53 -2.47 -10.41 -1.19
N TYR A 54 -1.73 -11.25 -0.44
CA TYR A 54 -0.72 -10.79 0.52
C TYR A 54 0.44 -10.07 -0.16
N ALA A 55 0.90 -10.56 -1.32
CA ALA A 55 1.95 -9.92 -2.10
C ALA A 55 1.53 -8.53 -2.62
N CYS A 56 0.24 -8.32 -2.88
CA CYS A 56 -0.31 -7.03 -3.32
C CYS A 56 -0.76 -6.12 -2.16
N LEU A 57 -0.65 -6.56 -0.90
CA LEU A 57 -1.20 -5.84 0.24
C LEU A 57 -0.47 -4.50 0.49
N GLY A 58 0.76 -4.35 0.00
CA GLY A 58 1.57 -3.14 0.15
C GLY A 58 0.90 -1.88 -0.40
N ILE A 59 0.05 -2.06 -1.41
CA ILE A 59 -0.76 -1.02 -2.05
C ILE A 59 -1.57 -0.21 -1.02
N VAL A 60 -2.12 -0.89 0.00
CA VAL A 60 -3.01 -0.28 1.01
C VAL A 60 -2.27 0.76 1.85
N PHE A 61 -0.97 0.55 2.06
CA PHE A 61 -0.12 1.38 2.91
C PHE A 61 0.67 2.41 2.10
N ALA A 62 1.08 2.04 0.89
CA ALA A 62 1.91 2.86 0.01
C ALA A 62 1.26 4.20 -0.37
N GLY A 63 -0.01 4.18 -0.80
CA GLY A 63 -0.73 5.37 -1.20
C GLY A 63 -0.85 6.43 -0.09
N PRO A 64 -1.41 6.09 1.09
CA PRO A 64 -1.52 7.05 2.20
C PRO A 64 -0.17 7.56 2.71
N ALA A 65 0.86 6.71 2.71
CA ALA A 65 2.22 7.11 3.07
C ALA A 65 2.79 8.14 2.07
N ALA A 66 2.56 7.92 0.77
CA ALA A 66 2.94 8.86 -0.27
C ALA A 66 2.17 10.19 -0.14
N ALA A 67 0.86 10.14 0.11
CA ALA A 67 0.05 11.35 0.30
C ALA A 67 0.55 12.21 1.48
N GLN A 68 0.98 11.60 2.58
CA GLN A 68 1.57 12.31 3.72
C GLN A 68 2.97 12.84 3.40
N ALA A 69 3.80 12.07 2.70
CA ALA A 69 5.14 12.50 2.29
C ALA A 69 5.11 13.73 1.36
N PHE A 70 3.97 14.01 0.71
CA PHE A 70 3.76 15.16 -0.16
C PHE A 70 2.93 16.29 0.48
N ASP A 71 2.70 16.25 1.80
CA ASP A 71 2.12 17.39 2.54
C ASP A 71 2.97 18.67 2.37
N ARG A 72 4.30 18.52 2.32
CA ARG A 72 5.22 19.57 1.86
C ARG A 72 5.59 19.33 0.41
N ARG A 73 5.46 20.36 -0.44
CA ARG A 73 5.87 20.29 -1.84
C ARG A 73 7.37 19.91 -1.94
N PRO A 74 7.75 18.93 -2.78
CA PRO A 74 9.15 18.57 -3.00
C PRO A 74 9.87 19.66 -3.80
N GLU A 75 11.15 19.87 -3.51
CA GLU A 75 11.98 20.91 -4.14
C GLU A 75 12.62 20.41 -5.44
N SER A 76 12.68 19.09 -5.64
CA SER A 76 13.25 18.48 -6.85
C SER A 76 12.54 17.18 -7.27
N MET A 77 12.70 16.82 -8.54
CA MET A 77 12.20 15.53 -9.05
C MET A 77 12.88 14.34 -8.36
N LYS A 78 14.17 14.46 -8.02
CA LYS A 78 14.92 13.41 -7.30
C LYS A 78 14.29 13.17 -5.93
N GLU A 79 13.93 14.24 -5.22
CA GLU A 79 13.25 14.15 -3.94
C GLU A 79 11.84 13.56 -4.08
N ALA A 80 11.07 13.97 -5.09
CA ALA A 80 9.75 13.42 -5.34
C ALA A 80 9.80 11.89 -5.57
N VAL A 81 10.73 11.43 -6.42
CA VAL A 81 10.92 9.99 -6.67
C VAL A 81 11.39 9.26 -5.41
N ALA A 82 12.31 9.85 -4.63
CA ALA A 82 12.76 9.24 -3.37
C ALA A 82 11.61 9.08 -2.36
N ARG A 83 10.73 10.09 -2.22
CA ARG A 83 9.56 10.02 -1.34
C ARG A 83 8.55 8.97 -1.80
N ILE A 84 8.30 8.87 -3.11
CA ILE A 84 7.45 7.83 -3.71
C ILE A 84 8.04 6.44 -3.44
N ALA A 85 9.35 6.27 -3.68
CA ALA A 85 10.05 5.01 -3.46
C ALA A 85 10.04 4.60 -1.98
N LEU A 86 10.26 5.53 -1.06
CA LEU A 86 10.18 5.27 0.38
C LEU A 86 8.77 4.89 0.82
N ALA A 87 7.74 5.58 0.31
CA ALA A 87 6.35 5.27 0.61
C ALA A 87 5.94 3.88 0.08
N SER A 88 6.29 3.58 -1.17
CA SER A 88 6.06 2.27 -1.78
C SER A 88 6.83 1.17 -1.03
N GLY A 89 8.11 1.39 -0.73
CA GLY A 89 8.94 0.44 0.00
C GLY A 89 8.45 0.18 1.42
N PHE A 90 7.92 1.20 2.10
CA PHE A 90 7.29 1.04 3.41
C PHE A 90 6.07 0.12 3.35
N GLY A 91 5.17 0.34 2.38
CA GLY A 91 3.99 -0.50 2.24
C GLY A 91 4.33 -1.95 1.93
N GLU A 92 5.27 -2.16 1.02
CA GLU A 92 5.77 -3.49 0.66
C GLU A 92 6.49 -4.17 1.82
N ALA A 93 7.27 -3.44 2.62
CA ALA A 93 7.92 -4.00 3.81
C ALA A 93 6.88 -4.54 4.83
N ILE A 94 5.76 -3.83 5.02
CA ILE A 94 4.66 -4.30 5.87
C ILE A 94 4.02 -5.56 5.27
N ALA A 95 3.76 -5.57 3.97
CA ALA A 95 3.17 -6.72 3.29
C ALA A 95 4.06 -7.97 3.38
N ILE A 96 5.37 -7.80 3.14
CA ILE A 96 6.37 -8.87 3.30
C ILE A 96 6.42 -9.35 4.75
N ALA A 97 6.41 -8.44 5.73
CA ALA A 97 6.39 -8.82 7.14
C ALA A 97 5.15 -9.64 7.49
N MET A 98 3.96 -9.24 7.02
CA MET A 98 2.73 -10.00 7.22
C MET A 98 2.78 -11.37 6.55
N LEU A 99 3.28 -11.45 5.32
CA LEU A 99 3.44 -12.70 4.59
C LEU A 99 4.44 -13.64 5.29
N ALA A 100 5.58 -13.11 5.72
CA ALA A 100 6.60 -13.86 6.45
C ALA A 100 6.08 -14.38 7.78
N CYS A 101 5.36 -13.55 8.55
CA CYS A 101 4.67 -13.98 9.77
C CYS A 101 3.65 -15.09 9.46
N GLY A 102 2.89 -14.99 8.37
CA GLY A 102 1.90 -16.00 8.02
C GLY A 102 2.52 -17.33 7.63
N LEU A 103 3.55 -17.29 6.79
CA LEU A 103 4.34 -18.47 6.42
C LEU A 103 4.97 -19.13 7.65
N LEU A 104 5.54 -18.34 8.56
CA LEU A 104 6.13 -18.84 9.80
C LEU A 104 5.06 -19.46 10.70
N THR A 105 3.91 -18.81 10.86
CA THR A 105 2.79 -19.30 11.67
C THR A 105 2.32 -20.66 11.18
N VAL A 106 2.13 -20.83 9.87
CA VAL A 106 1.69 -22.11 9.30
C VAL A 106 2.78 -23.17 9.42
N ARG A 107 4.06 -22.83 9.18
CA ARG A 107 5.19 -23.77 9.35
C ARG A 107 5.34 -24.27 10.78
N LEU A 108 5.16 -23.40 11.78
CA LEU A 108 5.23 -23.77 13.19
C LEU A 108 4.03 -24.62 13.63
N THR A 109 2.85 -24.37 13.03
CA THR A 109 1.63 -25.12 13.35
C THR A 109 1.62 -26.51 12.69
N LEU A 110 2.23 -26.66 11.52
CA LEU A 110 2.25 -27.89 10.71
C LEU A 110 3.70 -28.26 10.33
N PRO A 111 4.51 -28.76 11.28
CA PRO A 111 5.96 -28.96 11.08
C PRO A 111 6.31 -30.05 10.06
N TYR A 112 5.36 -30.91 9.69
CA TYR A 112 5.54 -31.98 8.71
C TYR A 112 5.34 -31.53 7.24
N LEU A 113 5.05 -30.24 7.01
CA LEU A 113 4.84 -29.71 5.66
C LEU A 113 6.16 -29.42 4.94
N LEU A 114 6.62 -30.35 4.11
CA LEU A 114 7.81 -30.20 3.25
C LEU A 114 7.53 -29.42 1.94
N PHE A 115 6.25 -29.19 1.60
CA PHE A 115 5.87 -28.46 0.39
C PHE A 115 5.87 -26.95 0.65
N GLY A 116 6.76 -26.23 -0.04
CA GLY A 116 6.79 -24.78 -0.06
C GLY A 116 5.81 -24.19 -1.09
N PRO A 117 5.47 -22.89 -0.97
CA PRO A 117 4.65 -22.21 -1.96
C PRO A 117 5.34 -22.22 -3.33
N ASP A 118 4.55 -22.20 -4.40
CA ASP A 118 5.07 -22.02 -5.75
C ASP A 118 5.72 -20.63 -5.88
N LEU A 119 7.05 -20.62 -5.88
CA LEU A 119 7.86 -19.41 -5.93
C LEU A 119 7.71 -18.68 -7.27
N ALA A 120 7.38 -19.37 -8.35
CA ALA A 120 7.18 -18.75 -9.67
C ALA A 120 5.93 -17.86 -9.65
N LEU A 121 4.81 -18.37 -9.14
CA LEU A 121 3.57 -17.60 -8.98
C LEU A 121 3.73 -16.47 -7.94
N LEU A 122 4.45 -16.74 -6.86
CA LEU A 122 4.72 -15.74 -5.82
C LEU A 122 5.53 -14.56 -6.39
N SER A 123 6.60 -14.84 -7.14
CA SER A 123 7.46 -13.80 -7.72
C SER A 123 6.70 -12.88 -8.70
N GLY A 124 5.83 -13.44 -9.54
CA GLY A 124 4.98 -12.66 -10.44
C GLY A 124 3.99 -11.75 -9.68
N SER A 125 3.44 -12.26 -8.58
CA SER A 125 2.53 -11.49 -7.72
C SER A 125 3.25 -10.38 -6.97
N VAL A 126 4.47 -10.62 -6.49
CA VAL A 126 5.32 -9.61 -5.85
C VAL A 126 5.69 -8.50 -6.83
N LEU A 127 6.03 -8.84 -8.09
CA LEU A 127 6.31 -7.85 -9.14
C LEU A 127 5.07 -6.99 -9.44
N LEU A 128 3.88 -7.60 -9.53
CA LEU A 128 2.62 -6.87 -9.67
C LEU A 128 2.37 -5.95 -8.48
N GLY A 129 2.55 -6.45 -7.25
CA GLY A 129 2.41 -5.68 -6.02
C GLY A 129 3.31 -4.44 -6.03
N LEU A 130 4.62 -4.65 -6.24
CA LEU A 130 5.63 -3.60 -6.30
C LEU A 130 5.31 -2.53 -7.35
N THR A 131 4.99 -2.95 -8.58
CA THR A 131 4.68 -2.01 -9.67
C THR A 131 3.41 -1.22 -9.41
N THR A 132 2.39 -1.86 -8.83
CA THR A 132 1.11 -1.21 -8.51
C THR A 132 1.24 -0.29 -7.30
N SER A 133 1.96 -0.69 -6.24
CA SER A 133 2.28 0.14 -5.08
C SER A 133 3.03 1.41 -5.50
N PHE A 134 3.98 1.27 -6.42
CA PHE A 134 4.71 2.40 -6.96
C PHE A 134 3.81 3.32 -7.81
N ALA A 135 2.99 2.75 -8.69
CA ALA A 135 2.04 3.51 -9.51
C ALA A 135 1.04 4.29 -8.66
N LEU A 136 0.51 3.68 -7.60
CA LEU A 136 -0.43 4.33 -6.69
C LEU A 136 0.24 5.38 -5.81
N SER A 137 1.49 5.16 -5.40
CA SER A 137 2.28 6.17 -4.72
C SER A 137 2.54 7.39 -5.62
N ALA A 138 2.82 7.16 -6.91
CA ALA A 138 2.98 8.24 -7.90
C ALA A 138 1.66 8.97 -8.17
N LEU A 139 0.53 8.25 -8.29
CA LEU A 139 -0.80 8.85 -8.40
C LEU A 139 -1.14 9.69 -7.16
N ALA A 140 -0.88 9.18 -5.97
CA ALA A 140 -1.10 9.88 -4.71
C ALA A 140 -0.30 11.19 -4.65
N ALA A 141 0.98 11.12 -5.03
CA ALA A 141 1.86 12.28 -5.12
C ALA A 141 1.32 13.31 -6.12
N TRP A 142 0.89 12.87 -7.31
CA TRP A 142 0.29 13.75 -8.31
C TRP A 142 -0.95 14.47 -7.79
N ILE A 143 -1.89 13.75 -7.16
CA ILE A 143 -3.12 14.34 -6.61
C ILE A 143 -2.81 15.29 -5.44
N ALA A 144 -1.87 14.90 -4.57
CA ALA A 144 -1.44 15.70 -3.43
C ALA A 144 -0.84 17.04 -3.87
N LEU A 145 -0.09 17.06 -4.98
CA LEU A 145 0.48 18.29 -5.55
C LEU A 145 -0.56 19.25 -6.14
N GLN A 146 -1.69 18.73 -6.64
CA GLN A 146 -2.68 19.53 -7.38
C GLN A 146 -3.80 20.08 -6.51
N TYR A 147 -4.26 19.30 -5.53
CA TYR A 147 -5.45 19.65 -4.75
C TYR A 147 -5.13 19.84 -3.27
N SER A 148 -4.75 18.75 -2.60
CA SER A 148 -4.42 18.68 -1.17
C SER A 148 -4.16 17.21 -0.81
N SER A 149 -3.40 16.96 0.26
CA SER A 149 -3.23 15.61 0.79
C SER A 149 -4.54 14.98 1.29
N GLY A 150 -5.51 15.80 1.71
CA GLY A 150 -6.84 15.32 2.08
C GLY A 150 -7.57 14.69 0.89
N ALA A 151 -7.56 15.38 -0.25
CA ALA A 151 -8.15 14.88 -1.49
C ALA A 151 -7.43 13.63 -2.01
N ALA A 152 -6.09 13.60 -1.91
CA ALA A 152 -5.29 12.42 -2.28
C ALA A 152 -5.69 11.18 -1.46
N ARG A 153 -5.88 11.33 -0.14
CA ARG A 153 -6.33 10.22 0.72
C ARG A 153 -7.73 9.72 0.36
N LEU A 154 -8.66 10.61 0.04
CA LEU A 154 -10.01 10.23 -0.38
C LEU A 154 -9.99 9.51 -1.73
N ALA A 155 -9.26 10.05 -2.71
CA ALA A 155 -9.09 9.43 -4.02
C ALA A 155 -8.48 8.01 -3.90
N LEU A 156 -7.46 7.85 -3.06
CA LEU A 156 -6.86 6.54 -2.79
C LEU A 156 -7.83 5.54 -2.17
N ARG A 157 -8.71 5.98 -1.26
CA ARG A 157 -9.76 5.11 -0.70
C ARG A 157 -10.72 4.64 -1.78
N ILE A 158 -11.12 5.54 -2.68
CA ILE A 158 -12.00 5.19 -3.81
C ILE A 158 -11.30 4.19 -4.73
N VAL A 159 -10.06 4.45 -5.12
CA VAL A 159 -9.27 3.53 -5.97
C VAL A 159 -9.12 2.17 -5.30
N LEU A 160 -8.83 2.14 -4.01
CA LEU A 160 -8.70 0.89 -3.25
C LEU A 160 -10.03 0.13 -3.16
N LEU A 161 -11.15 0.84 -2.95
CA LEU A 161 -12.48 0.25 -2.94
C LEU A 161 -12.82 -0.36 -4.31
N VAL A 162 -12.53 0.36 -5.39
CA VAL A 162 -12.71 -0.14 -6.77
C VAL A 162 -11.84 -1.37 -7.02
N LEU A 163 -10.58 -1.36 -6.56
CA LEU A 163 -9.69 -2.51 -6.66
C LEU A 163 -10.24 -3.73 -5.93
N VAL A 164 -10.76 -3.55 -4.70
CA VAL A 164 -11.35 -4.63 -3.90
C VAL A 164 -12.60 -5.18 -4.57
N VAL A 165 -13.47 -4.32 -5.10
CA VAL A 165 -14.66 -4.75 -5.85
C VAL A 165 -14.26 -5.51 -7.11
N ALA A 166 -13.30 -5.00 -7.88
CA ALA A 166 -12.78 -5.68 -9.06
C ALA A 166 -12.18 -7.05 -8.70
N PHE A 167 -11.37 -7.12 -7.64
CA PHE A 167 -10.77 -8.37 -7.15
C PHE A 167 -11.84 -9.39 -6.74
N PHE A 168 -12.88 -8.95 -6.02
CA PHE A 168 -14.00 -9.79 -5.62
C PHE A 168 -14.75 -10.36 -6.82
N LEU A 169 -15.00 -9.55 -7.85
CA LEU A 169 -15.66 -10.00 -9.08
C LEU A 169 -14.77 -10.92 -9.93
N GLN A 170 -13.45 -10.77 -9.85
CA GLN A 170 -12.49 -11.37 -10.76
C GLN A 170 -11.66 -12.50 -10.14
N SER A 171 -12.03 -12.97 -8.95
CA SER A 171 -11.34 -14.00 -8.14
C SER A 171 -11.12 -15.37 -8.84
N ARG A 172 -11.54 -15.54 -10.10
CA ARG A 172 -11.34 -16.77 -10.89
C ARG A 172 -10.30 -16.67 -12.02
N LEU A 173 -9.71 -15.50 -12.26
CA LEU A 173 -8.69 -15.29 -13.32
C LEU A 173 -7.43 -14.71 -12.67
N LEU A 174 -6.50 -15.56 -12.21
CA LEU A 174 -5.33 -15.12 -11.44
C LEU A 174 -3.97 -15.26 -12.18
N PRO A 175 -3.70 -16.30 -13.00
CA PRO A 175 -2.34 -16.46 -13.55
C PRO A 175 -2.02 -15.47 -14.69
N GLN A 176 -2.97 -15.21 -15.58
CA GLN A 176 -2.70 -14.45 -16.81
C GLN A 176 -2.77 -12.93 -16.61
N VAL A 177 -3.42 -12.48 -15.53
CA VAL A 177 -3.70 -11.07 -15.27
C VAL A 177 -2.56 -10.37 -14.55
N ALA A 178 -1.67 -11.12 -13.88
CA ALA A 178 -0.56 -10.54 -13.13
C ALA A 178 0.45 -9.82 -14.04
N VAL A 179 0.84 -10.44 -15.16
CA VAL A 179 1.81 -9.83 -16.08
C VAL A 179 1.20 -8.63 -16.80
N THR A 180 -0.03 -8.76 -17.33
CA THR A 180 -0.73 -7.65 -17.99
C THR A 180 -1.00 -6.50 -17.03
N GLY A 181 -1.41 -6.81 -15.79
CA GLY A 181 -1.63 -5.82 -14.74
C GLY A 181 -0.35 -5.06 -14.38
N ALA A 182 0.78 -5.76 -14.26
CA ALA A 182 2.07 -5.13 -13.96
C ALA A 182 2.51 -4.18 -15.08
N ILE A 183 2.28 -4.54 -16.34
CA ILE A 183 2.56 -3.67 -17.50
C ILE A 183 1.68 -2.41 -17.44
N ILE A 184 0.37 -2.56 -17.21
CA ILE A 184 -0.57 -1.43 -17.10
C ILE A 184 -0.16 -0.52 -15.93
N ALA A 185 0.18 -1.10 -14.78
CA ALA A 185 0.65 -0.36 -13.61
C ALA A 185 1.95 0.39 -13.89
N ALA A 186 2.91 -0.24 -14.59
CA ALA A 186 4.16 0.40 -14.97
C ALA A 186 3.95 1.58 -15.95
N ILE A 187 3.05 1.41 -16.93
CA ILE A 187 2.66 2.49 -17.85
C ILE A 187 2.02 3.64 -17.07
N ALA A 188 1.07 3.33 -16.17
CA ALA A 188 0.43 4.33 -15.33
C ALA A 188 1.46 5.08 -14.46
N ALA A 189 2.40 4.36 -13.83
CA ALA A 189 3.48 4.97 -13.06
C ALA A 189 4.33 5.93 -13.91
N ALA A 190 4.73 5.54 -15.12
CA ALA A 190 5.49 6.39 -16.03
C ALA A 190 4.72 7.67 -16.42
N VAL A 191 3.42 7.54 -16.69
CA VAL A 191 2.54 8.68 -16.98
C VAL A 191 2.45 9.62 -15.78
N PHE A 192 2.23 9.11 -14.57
CA PHE A 192 2.16 9.96 -13.37
C PHE A 192 3.49 10.64 -13.04
N LEU A 193 4.61 9.97 -13.21
CA LEU A 193 5.93 10.58 -13.06
C LEU A 193 6.17 11.69 -14.08
N PHE A 194 5.76 11.48 -15.33
CA PHE A 194 5.84 12.51 -16.37
C PHE A 194 4.97 13.73 -16.01
N LEU A 195 3.76 13.50 -15.54
CA LEU A 195 2.86 14.55 -15.07
C LEU A 195 3.48 15.34 -13.90
N ILE A 196 3.99 14.67 -12.87
CA ILE A 196 4.68 15.31 -11.72
C ILE A 196 5.81 16.20 -12.21
N ARG A 197 6.65 15.69 -13.11
CA ARG A 197 7.75 16.46 -13.71
C ARG A 197 7.24 17.71 -14.44
N ALA A 198 6.12 17.59 -15.15
CA ALA A 198 5.50 18.72 -15.84
C ALA A 198 4.91 19.77 -14.87
N SER A 199 4.31 19.36 -13.74
CA SER A 199 3.80 20.28 -12.71
C SER A 199 4.93 21.03 -12.01
N LEU A 200 6.04 20.35 -11.69
CA LEU A 200 7.21 20.99 -11.08
C LEU A 200 7.90 22.00 -11.99
N ARG A 201 7.80 21.86 -13.32
CA ARG A 201 8.35 22.84 -14.28
C ARG A 201 7.51 24.11 -14.45
N ARG A 202 6.23 24.07 -14.10
CA ARG A 202 5.30 25.20 -14.26
C ARG A 202 5.24 26.12 -13.05
N ALA A 203 5.91 25.75 -11.97
CA ALA A 203 5.99 26.52 -10.73
C ALA A 203 7.39 27.12 -10.59
#